data_AF-A0A9R0XS88-F1
#
_entry.id   AF-A0A9R0XS88-F1
#
_cell.length_a   1.000
_cell.length_b   1.000
_cell.length_c   1.000
_cell.angle_alpha   90.00
_cell.angle_beta   90.00
_cell.angle_gamma   90.00
#
_symmetry.space_group_name_H-M   'P 1'
#
loop_
_entity.id
_entity.type
_entity.pdbx_description
1 polymer ?
#
loop_
_entity_poly.entity_id
_entity_poly.type
_entity_poly.pdbx_seq_one_letter_code
_entity_poly.pdbx_strand_id
1 'polypeptide(L)' 'MPALDACVLCAKRLARDSDVFMYRGDTPFCSKECRHEQLQLDAVSARQAARRLQRFSAGAESGRAHHGVSVSS' A
#
# COMPACT_ATOMS: atom_id res chain seq x y z
N MET A 1 0.39 -24.88 -7.82
CA MET A 1 0.74 -23.58 -7.19
C MET A 1 2.13 -23.15 -7.67
N PRO A 2 2.32 -22.56 -8.87
CA PRO A 2 3.64 -22.08 -9.28
C PRO A 2 3.62 -20.55 -9.36
N ALA A 3 3.88 -19.88 -8.24
CA ALA A 3 3.94 -18.42 -8.17
C ALA A 3 5.21 -17.92 -7.45
N LEU A 4 6.30 -18.70 -7.53
CA LEU A 4 7.58 -18.37 -6.86
C LEU A 4 8.78 -18.39 -7.82
N ASP A 5 8.57 -18.19 -9.12
CA ASP A 5 9.64 -18.30 -10.14
C ASP A 5 10.44 -17.00 -10.34
N ALA A 6 10.00 -15.85 -9.80
CA ALA A 6 10.71 -14.58 -9.96
C ALA A 6 10.56 -13.65 -8.74
N CYS A 7 11.62 -12.87 -8.48
CA CYS A 7 11.63 -11.83 -7.46
C CYS A 7 10.64 -10.71 -7.83
N VAL A 8 9.78 -10.33 -6.90
CA VAL A 8 8.74 -9.31 -7.15
C VAL A 8 9.33 -7.91 -7.33
N LEU A 9 10.48 -7.60 -6.74
CA LEU A 9 11.11 -6.28 -6.87
C LEU A 9 11.91 -6.12 -8.17
N CYS A 10 12.80 -7.06 -8.47
CA CYS A 10 13.76 -6.94 -9.56
C CYS A 10 13.49 -7.88 -10.74
N ALA A 11 12.38 -8.62 -10.71
CA ALA A 11 11.96 -9.59 -11.73
C ALA A 11 13.00 -10.70 -12.03
N LYS A 12 14.03 -10.84 -11.20
CA LYS A 12 15.08 -11.85 -11.35
C LYS A 12 14.48 -13.24 -11.13
N ARG A 13 14.73 -14.18 -12.05
CA ARG A 13 14.30 -15.57 -11.87
C ARG A 13 14.91 -16.17 -10.60
N LEU A 14 14.06 -16.81 -9.81
CA LEU A 14 14.44 -17.53 -8.61
C LEU A 14 14.74 -18.95 -9.03
N ALA A 15 15.97 -19.41 -8.80
CA ALA A 15 16.30 -20.79 -9.12
C ALA A 15 15.48 -21.72 -8.21
N ARG A 16 15.03 -22.85 -8.75
CA ARG A 16 14.24 -23.85 -8.01
C ARG A 16 14.93 -24.38 -6.75
N ASP A 17 16.25 -24.24 -6.67
CA ASP A 17 17.10 -24.72 -5.59
C ASP A 17 17.65 -23.57 -4.70
N SER A 18 17.28 -22.31 -4.97
CA SER A 18 17.74 -21.17 -4.17
C SER A 18 16.77 -20.84 -3.05
N ASP A 19 17.31 -20.56 -1.86
CA ASP A 19 16.56 -19.98 -0.75
C ASP A 19 15.83 -18.71 -1.19
N VAL A 20 14.50 -18.79 -1.21
CA VAL A 20 13.62 -17.68 -1.53
C VAL A 20 13.26 -16.92 -0.26
N PHE A 21 13.59 -15.62 -0.24
CA PHE A 21 13.22 -14.75 0.87
C PHE A 21 11.76 -14.36 0.69
N MET A 22 10.86 -14.83 1.56
CA MET A 22 9.43 -14.49 1.47
C MET A 22 9.06 -13.29 2.34
N TYR A 23 8.07 -12.51 1.90
CA TYR A 23 7.36 -11.48 2.68
C TYR A 23 5.85 -11.78 2.64
N ARG A 24 5.18 -11.74 3.80
CA ARG A 24 3.72 -11.99 3.95
C ARG A 24 3.20 -13.33 3.39
N GLY A 25 4.08 -14.28 3.11
CA GLY A 25 3.74 -15.64 2.69
C GLY A 25 3.51 -15.85 1.19
N ASP A 26 3.35 -14.78 0.40
CA ASP A 26 3.02 -14.87 -1.03
C ASP A 26 4.03 -14.15 -1.94
N THR A 27 4.92 -13.33 -1.37
CA THR A 27 5.81 -12.46 -2.14
C THR A 27 7.26 -12.95 -2.06
N PRO A 28 7.82 -13.57 -3.12
CA PRO A 28 9.20 -14.04 -3.11
C PRO A 28 10.21 -12.97 -3.55
N PHE A 29 11.40 -13.01 -2.95
CA PHE A 29 12.51 -12.14 -3.26
C PHE A 29 13.82 -12.92 -3.40
N CYS A 30 14.68 -12.46 -4.30
CA CYS A 30 16.00 -13.08 -4.50
C CYS A 30 17.02 -12.74 -3.41
N SER A 31 16.71 -11.77 -2.54
CA SER A 31 17.58 -11.37 -1.43
C SER A 31 16.79 -10.68 -0.31
N LYS A 32 17.39 -10.63 0.88
CA LYS A 32 16.85 -9.83 2.01
C LYS A 32 16.76 -8.34 1.68
N GLU A 33 17.69 -7.84 0.87
CA GLU A 33 17.69 -6.44 0.41
C GLU A 33 16.46 -6.14 -0.45
N CYS A 34 16.17 -6.99 -1.45
CA CYS A 34 14.95 -6.82 -2.26
C CYS A 34 13.67 -6.87 -1.41
N ARG A 35 13.64 -7.74 -0.39
CA ARG A 35 12.53 -7.76 0.57
C ARG A 35 12.43 -6.47 1.40
N HIS A 36 13.57 -5.95 1.88
CA HIS A 36 13.59 -4.76 2.72
C HIS A 36 13.19 -3.51 1.93
N GLU A 37 13.64 -3.38 0.68
CA GLU A 37 13.26 -2.28 -0.19
C GLU A 37 11.74 -2.29 -0.47
N GLN A 38 11.15 -3.46 -0.71
CA GLN A 38 9.70 -3.58 -0.85
C GLN A 38 8.93 -3.13 0.40
N LEU A 39 9.44 -3.44 1.60
CA LEU A 39 8.84 -2.97 2.85
C LEU A 39 8.88 -1.44 2.98
N GLN A 40 9.98 -0.81 2.56
CA GLN A 40 10.09 0.65 2.56
C GLN A 40 9.10 1.29 1.57
N LEU A 41 8.98 0.72 0.36
CA LEU A 41 8.02 1.18 -0.65
C LEU A 41 6.57 1.07 -0.15
N ASP A 42 6.22 -0.05 0.48
CA ASP A 42 4.89 -0.26 1.08
C ASP A 42 4.60 0.78 2.18
N ALA A 43 5.58 1.03 3.07
CA ALA A 43 5.45 2.04 4.11
C ALA A 43 5.24 3.46 3.56
N VAL A 44 5.93 3.82 2.47
CA VAL A 44 5.74 5.11 1.79
C VAL A 44 4.36 5.17 1.13
N SER A 45 3.95 4.11 0.45
CA SER A 45 2.64 4.01 -0.20
C SER A 45 1.49 4.15 0.81
N ALA A 46 1.58 3.48 1.97
CA ALA A 46 0.59 3.57 3.04
C ALA A 46 0.45 5.01 3.58
N ARG A 47 1.58 5.72 3.77
CA ARG A 47 1.56 7.13 4.20
C ARG A 47 0.92 8.04 3.14
N GLN A 48 1.20 7.81 1.87
CA GLN A 48 0.58 8.56 0.77
C GLN A 48 -0.93 8.30 0.67
N ALA A 49 -1.35 7.03 0.80
CA ALA A 49 -2.76 6.66 0.81
C ALA A 49 -3.51 7.35 1.96
N ALA A 50 -2.93 7.39 3.16
CA ALA A 50 -3.50 8.10 4.30
C ALA A 50 -3.65 9.60 4.05
N ARG A 51 -2.62 10.25 3.48
CA ARG A 51 -2.68 11.68 3.11
C ARG A 51 -3.70 11.96 2.01
N ARG A 52 -3.84 11.05 1.05
CA ARG A 52 -4.84 11.16 -0.02
C ARG A 52 -6.24 11.05 0.58
N LEU A 53 -6.48 10.10 1.47
CA LEU A 53 -7.76 9.98 2.18
C LEU A 53 -8.09 11.28 2.94
N GLN A 54 -7.14 11.86 3.68
CA GLN A 54 -7.34 13.14 4.36
C GLN A 54 -7.71 14.29 3.41
N ARG A 55 -7.04 14.39 2.25
CA ARG A 55 -7.38 15.39 1.22
C ARG A 55 -8.78 15.16 0.63
N PHE A 56 -9.19 13.91 0.47
CA PHE A 56 -10.55 13.58 0.03
C PHE A 56 -11.59 13.88 1.12
N SER A 57 -11.28 13.64 2.39
CA SER A 57 -12.14 13.99 3.53
C SER A 57 -12.33 15.50 3.68
N ALA A 58 -11.26 16.28 3.56
CA ALA A 58 -11.31 17.75 3.63
C ALA A 58 -12.10 18.41 2.46
N GLY A 59 -12.29 17.69 1.36
CA GLY A 59 -13.15 18.12 0.24
C GLY A 59 -14.62 17.74 0.40
N ALA A 60 -14.95 16.82 1.31
CA ALA A 60 -16.32 16.34 1.53
C ALA A 60 -17.09 17.18 2.58
N GLU A 61 -16.40 18.01 3.36
CA GLU A 61 -17.02 18.89 4.37
C GLU A 61 -17.50 20.25 3.83
N SER A 62 -17.23 20.59 2.56
CA SER A 62 -17.68 21.85 1.93
C SER A 62 -19.06 21.76 1.25
N GLY A 63 -19.97 20.91 1.75
CA GLY A 63 -21.20 20.58 1.02
C GLY A 63 -22.47 20.29 1.82
N ARG A 64 -22.50 20.51 3.15
CA ARG A 64 -23.76 20.35 3.89
C ARG A 64 -23.83 21.15 5.20
N ALA A 65 -24.09 22.44 5.08
CA ALA A 65 -24.69 23.24 6.16
C ALA A 65 -25.61 24.32 5.58
N HIS A 66 -26.50 23.93 4.67
CA HIS A 66 -27.75 24.65 4.48
C HIS A 66 -28.87 23.68 4.87
N HIS A 67 -29.50 23.93 6.02
CA HIS A 67 -30.94 23.79 6.26
C HIS A 67 -31.27 23.52 7.74
N GLY A 68 -31.99 24.47 8.33
CA GLY A 68 -32.88 24.26 9.48
C GLY A 68 -32.47 24.97 10.77
N VAL A 69 -33.08 26.11 11.09
CA VAL A 69 -34.36 26.18 11.83
C VAL A 69 -34.66 27.63 12.25
N SER A 70 -35.89 28.07 11.97
CA SER A 70 -36.48 29.33 12.42
C SER A 70 -36.58 29.40 13.95
N VAL A 71 -36.26 30.54 14.57
CA VAL A 71 -36.96 30.97 15.80
C VAL A 71 -37.20 32.48 15.76
N SER A 72 -38.47 32.84 15.96
CA SER A 72 -39.00 34.20 16.08
C SER A 72 -38.67 34.79 17.45
N SER A 73 -38.44 36.10 17.52
CA SER A 73 -38.91 37.02 18.59
C SER A 73 -38.74 38.46 18.13
#